data_AF-A0A9X7CB76-F1
#
_entry.id   AF-A0A9X7CB76-F1
#
_cell.length_a   1.000
_cell.length_b   1.000
_cell.length_c   1.000
_cell.angle_alpha   90.00
_cell.angle_beta   90.00
_cell.angle_gamma   90.00
#
_symmetry.space_group_name_H-M   'P 1'
#
loop_
_entity.id
_entity.type
_entity.pdbx_description
1 polymer ?
#
loop_
_entity_poly.entity_id
_entity_poly.type
_entity_poly.pdbx_seq_one_letter_code
_entity_poly.pdbx_strand_id
1 'polypeptide(L)'
;MFNWLKEYQRLEEEIAYLEYNLDKTKAELKRWVSGDLQDVRLTVGSEGAKVEERIEAIEYELAYKMNAMQDVLKLINRFKGLENKMLKMKYVDGITLEEIAENMNYSSSYIYKKHAEIIKRIKFAEELALY
;
A
#
# COMPACT_ATOMS: atom_id res chain seq x y z
N MET A 1 3.25 -13.41 9.32
CA MET A 1 3.27 -13.12 7.88
C MET A 1 4.70 -12.83 7.45
N PHE A 2 5.06 -13.10 6.18
CA PHE A 2 6.39 -12.75 5.66
C PHE A 2 6.66 -11.25 5.78
N ASN A 3 7.87 -10.87 6.18
CA ASN A 3 8.22 -9.45 6.41
C ASN A 3 8.02 -8.58 5.18
N TRP A 4 8.38 -9.07 3.98
CA TRP A 4 8.16 -8.33 2.73
C TRP A 4 6.67 -8.08 2.46
N LEU A 5 5.80 -9.01 2.86
CA LEU A 5 4.36 -8.89 2.63
C LEU A 5 3.72 -7.91 3.63
N LYS A 6 4.16 -7.96 4.89
CA LYS A 6 3.78 -6.94 5.89
C LYS A 6 4.19 -5.54 5.43
N GLU A 7 5.41 -5.41 4.91
CA GLU A 7 5.92 -4.14 4.43
C GLU A 7 5.17 -3.62 3.21
N TYR A 8 4.87 -4.49 2.24
CA TYR A 8 4.03 -4.15 1.09
C TYR A 8 2.67 -3.61 1.53
N GLN A 9 1.95 -4.36 2.39
CA GLN A 9 0.61 -3.96 2.85
C GLN A 9 0.63 -2.65 3.65
N ARG A 10 1.63 -2.47 4.51
CA ARG A 10 1.83 -1.22 5.26
C ARG A 10 2.02 -0.03 4.31
N LEU A 11 2.89 -0.17 3.31
CA LEU A 11 3.12 0.90 2.33
C LEU A 11 1.87 1.17 1.48
N GLU A 12 1.13 0.13 1.09
CA GLU A 12 -0.12 0.26 0.34
C GLU A 12 -1.17 1.07 1.13
N GLU A 13 -1.37 0.74 2.41
CA GLU A 13 -2.29 1.45 3.30
C GLU A 13 -1.82 2.90 3.56
N GLU A 14 -0.53 3.11 3.82
CA GLU A 14 0.03 4.44 4.05
C GLU A 14 -0.09 5.34 2.81
N ILE A 15 0.19 4.81 1.62
CA ILE A 15 0.04 5.54 0.36
C ILE A 15 -1.44 5.90 0.13
N ALA A 16 -2.35 4.94 0.24
CA ALA A 16 -3.78 5.17 0.05
C ALA A 16 -4.32 6.25 1.00
N TYR A 17 -3.87 6.25 2.26
CA TYR A 17 -4.26 7.26 3.23
C TYR A 17 -3.69 8.64 2.92
N LEU A 18 -2.43 8.72 2.45
CA LEU A 18 -1.82 9.97 2.03
C LEU A 18 -2.48 10.54 0.77
N GLU A 19 -2.81 9.70 -0.22
CA GLU A 19 -3.56 10.13 -1.42
C GLU A 19 -4.92 10.72 -1.03
N TYR A 20 -5.65 10.03 -0.16
CA TYR A 20 -6.91 10.54 0.39
C TYR A 20 -6.77 11.89 1.10
N ASN A 21 -5.72 12.04 1.91
CA ASN A 21 -5.44 13.31 2.59
C ASN A 21 -5.05 14.40 1.61
N LEU A 22 -4.23 14.09 0.61
CA LEU A 22 -3.82 15.03 -0.44
C LEU A 22 -5.04 15.57 -1.19
N ASP A 23 -5.97 14.70 -1.58
CA ASP A 23 -7.20 15.10 -2.27
C ASP A 23 -8.04 16.04 -1.43
N LYS A 24 -8.18 15.75 -0.12
CA LYS A 24 -8.87 16.63 0.82
C LYS A 24 -8.18 17.98 0.96
N THR A 25 -6.85 18.00 1.10
CA THR A 25 -6.09 19.24 1.26
C THR A 25 -6.10 20.08 -0.01
N LYS A 26 -6.05 19.45 -1.20
CA LYS A 26 -6.24 20.13 -2.49
C LYS A 26 -7.64 20.71 -2.64
N ALA A 27 -8.68 20.00 -2.19
CA ALA A 27 -10.04 20.52 -2.15
C ALA A 27 -10.19 21.72 -1.19
N GLU A 28 -9.51 21.69 -0.04
CA GLU A 28 -9.42 22.83 0.88
C GLU A 28 -8.75 24.03 0.22
N LEU A 29 -7.58 23.84 -0.43
CA LEU A 29 -6.89 24.91 -1.14
C LEU A 29 -7.79 25.57 -2.19
N LYS A 30 -8.56 24.78 -2.94
CA LYS A 30 -9.52 25.31 -3.92
C LYS A 30 -10.55 26.25 -3.29
N ARG A 31 -11.00 25.99 -2.06
CA ARG A 31 -11.92 26.88 -1.34
C ARG A 31 -11.27 28.22 -1.00
N TRP A 32 -9.99 28.20 -0.62
CA TRP A 32 -9.20 29.40 -0.34
C TRP A 32 -8.86 30.21 -1.58
N VAL A 33 -8.59 29.56 -2.72
CA VAL A 33 -8.18 30.25 -3.95
C VAL A 33 -9.36 30.78 -4.74
N SER A 34 -10.44 30.01 -4.86
CA SER A 34 -11.54 30.31 -5.78
C SER A 34 -12.92 29.90 -5.25
N GLY A 35 -13.06 29.71 -3.94
CA GLY A 35 -14.30 29.25 -3.33
C GLY A 35 -14.81 30.18 -2.24
N ASP A 36 -15.57 29.61 -1.31
CA ASP A 36 -16.24 30.33 -0.24
C ASP A 36 -15.29 31.02 0.75
N LEU A 37 -14.00 30.71 0.71
CA LEU A 37 -12.97 31.30 1.56
C LEU A 37 -12.08 32.31 0.82
N GLN A 38 -12.34 32.62 -0.45
CA GLN A 38 -11.49 33.46 -1.30
C GLN A 38 -11.29 34.89 -0.76
N ASP A 39 -12.32 35.47 -0.14
CA ASP A 39 -12.25 36.84 0.40
C ASP A 39 -11.66 36.90 1.81
N VAL A 40 -11.31 35.76 2.41
CA VAL A 40 -10.63 35.68 3.71
C VAL A 40 -9.14 35.86 3.46
N ARG A 41 -8.64 37.08 3.70
CA ARG A 41 -7.28 37.56 3.35
C ARG A 41 -6.18 36.48 3.50
N LEU A 42 -5.70 36.00 2.36
CA LEU A 42 -4.47 35.21 2.24
C LEU A 42 -3.24 36.11 2.36
N THR A 43 -2.88 36.50 3.59
CA THR A 43 -1.55 37.10 3.87
C THR A 43 -0.47 36.02 3.96
N VAL A 44 0.80 36.39 3.83
CA VAL A 44 1.93 35.51 4.21
C VAL A 44 1.73 35.08 5.67
N GLY A 45 1.64 33.77 5.91
CA GLY A 45 1.28 33.19 7.22
C GLY A 45 -0.22 32.90 7.44
N SER A 46 -1.07 33.13 6.42
CA SER A 46 -2.48 32.72 6.44
C SER A 46 -2.65 31.21 6.48
N GLU A 47 -3.84 30.76 6.87
CA GLU A 47 -4.18 29.33 6.85
C GLU A 47 -4.07 28.73 5.45
N GLY A 48 -4.33 29.50 4.37
CA GLY A 48 -4.13 29.04 3.00
C GLY A 48 -2.66 28.77 2.64
N ALA A 49 -1.72 29.63 3.06
CA ALA A 49 -0.28 29.38 2.84
C ALA A 49 0.18 28.10 3.57
N LYS A 50 -0.36 27.84 4.77
CA LYS A 50 -0.12 26.58 5.48
C LYS A 50 -0.74 25.37 4.76
N VAL A 51 -1.80 25.55 3.99
CA VAL A 51 -2.41 24.48 3.18
C VAL A 51 -1.47 24.06 2.05
N GLU A 52 -0.83 25.02 1.38
CA GLU A 52 0.17 24.77 0.33
C GLU A 52 1.39 24.02 0.89
N GLU A 53 1.95 24.48 2.02
CA GLU A 53 3.05 23.79 2.72
C GLU A 53 2.68 22.35 3.12
N ARG A 54 1.43 22.12 3.57
CA ARG A 54 0.94 20.76 3.86
C ARG A 54 0.84 19.90 2.61
N ILE A 55 0.40 20.46 1.48
CA ILE A 55 0.34 19.74 0.21
C ILE A 55 1.74 19.30 -0.20
N GLU A 56 2.72 20.21 -0.18
CA GLU A 56 4.11 19.89 -0.53
C GLU A 56 4.68 18.78 0.37
N ALA A 57 4.41 18.84 1.68
CA ALA A 57 4.85 17.80 2.61
C ALA A 57 4.21 16.42 2.32
N ILE A 58 2.90 16.39 2.01
CA ILE A 58 2.21 15.14 1.65
C ILE A 58 2.74 14.58 0.34
N GLU A 59 2.95 15.42 -0.68
CA GLU A 59 3.49 15.00 -1.98
C GLU A 59 4.92 14.45 -1.87
N TYR A 60 5.76 15.09 -1.04
CA TYR A 60 7.10 14.60 -0.73
C TYR A 60 7.06 13.21 -0.07
N GLU A 61 6.21 13.03 0.95
CA GLU A 61 6.10 11.76 1.66
C GLU A 61 5.51 10.67 0.73
N LEU A 62 4.54 11.01 -0.12
CA LEU A 62 4.03 10.09 -1.15
C LEU A 62 5.14 9.62 -2.08
N ALA A 63 5.93 10.54 -2.64
CA ALA A 63 7.06 10.17 -3.48
C ALA A 63 8.05 9.24 -2.77
N TYR A 64 8.36 9.52 -1.51
CA TYR A 64 9.23 8.66 -0.69
C TYR A 64 8.65 7.24 -0.52
N LYS A 65 7.37 7.12 -0.14
CA LYS A 65 6.72 5.82 0.06
C LYS A 65 6.50 5.05 -1.23
N MET A 66 6.16 5.73 -2.33
CA MET A 66 6.04 5.10 -3.65
C MET A 66 7.38 4.54 -4.12
N ASN A 67 8.50 5.21 -3.85
CA ASN A 67 9.83 4.68 -4.12
C ASN A 67 10.13 3.43 -3.26
N ALA A 68 9.79 3.46 -1.97
CA ALA A 68 9.93 2.29 -1.10
C ALA A 68 9.08 1.10 -1.59
N MET A 69 7.86 1.38 -2.06
CA MET A 69 6.96 0.37 -2.66
C MET A 69 7.61 -0.27 -3.90
N GLN A 70 8.22 0.54 -4.77
CA GLN A 70 8.93 0.02 -5.94
C GLN A 70 10.10 -0.88 -5.54
N ASP A 71 10.82 -0.57 -4.48
CA ASP A 71 11.94 -1.39 -4.01
C ASP A 71 11.47 -2.72 -3.41
N VAL A 72 10.35 -2.72 -2.67
CA VAL A 72 9.69 -3.95 -2.21
C VAL A 72 9.22 -4.80 -3.39
N LEU A 73 8.60 -4.19 -4.41
CA LEU A 73 8.17 -4.90 -5.62
C LEU A 73 9.35 -5.53 -6.38
N LYS A 74 10.47 -4.79 -6.52
CA LYS A 74 11.72 -5.33 -7.12
C LYS A 74 12.24 -6.53 -6.34
N LEU A 75 12.19 -6.48 -5.00
CA LEU A 75 12.59 -7.61 -4.15
C LEU A 75 11.69 -8.83 -4.38
N ILE A 76 10.36 -8.64 -4.33
CA ILE A 76 9.37 -9.71 -4.51
C ILE A 76 9.56 -10.39 -5.87
N ASN A 77 9.79 -9.60 -6.93
CA ASN A 77 9.99 -10.11 -8.29
C ASN A 77 11.27 -10.97 -8.46
N ARG A 78 12.22 -10.92 -7.52
CA ARG A 78 13.41 -11.79 -7.53
C ARG A 78 13.12 -13.19 -6.97
N PHE A 79 12.02 -13.37 -6.24
CA PHE A 79 11.70 -14.66 -5.64
C PHE A 79 11.24 -15.68 -6.69
N LYS A 80 11.91 -16.83 -6.73
CA LYS A 80 11.59 -17.92 -7.68
C LYS A 80 10.70 -19.02 -7.09
N GLY A 81 10.63 -19.10 -5.76
CA GLY A 81 9.89 -20.14 -5.04
C GLY A 81 8.38 -20.08 -5.29
N LEU A 82 7.75 -21.26 -5.36
CA LEU A 82 6.31 -21.43 -5.59
C LEU A 82 5.49 -20.62 -4.58
N GLU A 83 5.80 -20.72 -3.28
CA GLU A 83 5.06 -20.04 -2.22
C GLU A 83 5.11 -18.51 -2.37
N ASN A 84 6.28 -17.95 -2.70
CA ASN A 84 6.42 -16.50 -2.90
C ASN A 84 5.63 -16.02 -4.12
N LYS A 85 5.62 -16.80 -5.21
CA LYS A 85 4.79 -16.50 -6.40
C LYS A 85 3.30 -16.51 -6.06
N MET A 86 2.84 -17.53 -5.34
CA MET A 86 1.45 -17.63 -4.89
C MET A 86 1.05 -16.46 -3.99
N LEU A 87 1.90 -16.08 -3.04
CA LEU A 87 1.63 -14.96 -2.14
C LEU A 87 1.61 -13.63 -2.88
N LYS A 88 2.54 -13.39 -3.81
CA LYS A 88 2.51 -12.21 -4.67
C LYS A 88 1.19 -12.15 -5.45
N MET A 89 0.84 -13.21 -6.17
CA MET A 89 -0.38 -13.23 -6.95
C MET A 89 -1.62 -12.97 -6.10
N LYS A 90 -1.69 -13.57 -4.90
CA LYS A 90 -2.85 -13.44 -4.02
C LYS A 90 -2.99 -12.05 -3.39
N TYR A 91 -1.88 -11.48 -2.93
CA TYR A 91 -1.89 -10.30 -2.05
C TYR A 91 -1.35 -9.02 -2.68
N VAL A 92 -0.60 -9.13 -3.78
CA VAL A 92 -0.07 -7.98 -4.55
C VAL A 92 -0.87 -7.83 -5.84
N ASP A 93 -1.02 -8.91 -6.61
CA ASP A 93 -1.73 -8.86 -7.90
C ASP A 93 -3.27 -8.94 -7.72
N GLY A 94 -3.74 -9.27 -6.51
CA GLY A 94 -5.16 -9.26 -6.14
C GLY A 94 -6.00 -10.40 -6.72
N ILE A 95 -5.40 -11.41 -7.34
CA ILE A 95 -6.14 -12.51 -7.99
C ILE A 95 -6.55 -13.61 -7.01
N THR A 96 -7.55 -14.39 -7.41
CA THR A 96 -8.13 -15.50 -6.63
C THR A 96 -7.23 -16.73 -6.62
N LEU A 97 -7.45 -17.66 -5.68
CA LEU A 97 -6.67 -18.90 -5.61
C LEU A 97 -6.96 -19.82 -6.81
N GLU A 98 -8.18 -19.72 -7.35
CA GLU A 98 -8.68 -20.35 -8.56
C GLU A 98 -7.89 -19.85 -9.77
N GLU A 99 -7.81 -18.53 -9.98
CA GLU A 99 -7.02 -17.92 -11.06
C GLU A 99 -5.52 -18.23 -10.91
N ILE A 100 -5.00 -18.29 -9.67
CA ILE A 100 -3.61 -18.73 -9.44
C ILE A 100 -3.40 -20.17 -9.91
N ALA A 101 -4.34 -21.06 -9.65
CA ALA A 101 -4.25 -22.44 -10.10
C ALA A 101 -4.21 -22.54 -11.62
N GLU A 102 -5.08 -21.79 -12.30
CA GLU A 102 -5.10 -21.69 -13.76
C GLU A 102 -3.79 -21.11 -14.31
N ASN A 103 -3.34 -19.96 -13.79
CA ASN A 103 -2.12 -19.28 -14.23
C ASN A 103 -0.84 -20.10 -14.01
N MET A 104 -0.83 -20.97 -12.99
CA MET A 104 0.32 -21.81 -12.66
C MET A 104 0.19 -23.24 -13.19
N ASN A 105 -0.89 -23.56 -13.90
CA ASN A 105 -1.20 -24.90 -14.42
C ASN A 105 -1.21 -25.99 -13.31
N TYR A 106 -1.81 -25.65 -12.16
CA TYR A 106 -2.07 -26.57 -11.06
C TYR A 106 -3.57 -26.78 -10.88
N SER A 107 -3.95 -27.85 -10.16
CA SER A 107 -5.34 -27.98 -9.73
C SER A 107 -5.65 -26.97 -8.62
N SER A 108 -6.89 -26.45 -8.60
CA SER A 108 -7.33 -25.52 -7.55
C SER A 108 -7.15 -26.14 -6.16
N SER A 109 -7.50 -27.42 -6.00
CA SER A 109 -7.30 -28.19 -4.76
C SER A 109 -5.86 -28.15 -4.24
N TYR A 110 -4.88 -28.29 -5.15
CA TYR A 110 -3.46 -28.21 -4.78
C TYR A 110 -3.10 -26.81 -4.27
N ILE A 111 -3.54 -25.75 -4.95
CA ILE A 111 -3.28 -24.36 -4.57
C ILE A 111 -3.94 -24.01 -3.23
N TYR A 112 -5.20 -24.39 -2.98
CA TYR A 112 -5.83 -24.16 -1.68
C TYR A 112 -5.09 -24.86 -0.56
N LYS A 113 -4.71 -26.13 -0.76
CA LYS A 113 -3.97 -26.89 0.25
C LYS A 113 -2.62 -26.22 0.55
N LYS A 114 -1.89 -25.82 -0.49
CA LYS A 114 -0.61 -25.12 -0.33
C LYS A 114 -0.76 -23.78 0.37
N HIS A 115 -1.76 -22.99 0.01
CA HIS A 115 -2.06 -21.73 0.69
C HIS A 115 -2.36 -21.96 2.17
N ALA A 116 -3.22 -22.92 2.52
CA ALA A 116 -3.52 -23.26 3.90
C ALA A 116 -2.27 -23.71 4.69
N GLU A 117 -1.39 -24.50 4.07
CA GLU A 117 -0.09 -24.90 4.66
C GLU A 117 0.83 -23.70 4.93
N ILE A 118 0.87 -22.72 4.03
CA ILE A 118 1.63 -21.48 4.20
C ILE A 118 1.06 -20.67 5.38
N ILE A 119 -0.25 -20.44 5.40
CA ILE A 119 -0.91 -19.66 6.45
C ILE A 119 -0.73 -20.34 7.82
N LYS A 120 -0.84 -21.66 7.91
CA LYS A 120 -0.63 -22.40 9.15
C LYS A 120 0.78 -22.22 9.69
N ARG A 121 1.81 -22.34 8.83
CA ARG A 121 3.22 -22.13 9.22
C ARG A 121 3.48 -20.71 9.68
N ILE A 122 2.88 -19.74 9.00
CA ILE A 122 2.97 -18.33 9.37
C ILE A 122 2.40 -18.09 10.77
N LYS A 123 1.18 -18.56 11.04
CA LYS A 123 0.52 -18.38 12.35
C LYS A 123 1.35 -19.01 13.47
N PHE A 124 1.83 -20.23 13.24
CA PHE A 124 2.69 -20.93 14.19
C PHE A 124 3.99 -20.17 14.51
N ALA A 125 4.66 -19.63 13.48
CA ALA A 125 5.88 -18.84 13.69
C ALA A 125 5.60 -17.53 14.45
N GLU A 126 4.45 -16.89 14.21
CA GLU A 126 4.04 -15.69 14.95
C GLU A 126 3.71 -15.99 16.41
N GLU A 127 3.03 -17.11 16.69
CA GLU A 127 2.77 -17.57 18.05
C GLU A 127 4.07 -17.85 18.83
N LEU A 128 5.07 -18.46 18.19
CA LEU A 128 6.37 -18.71 18.81
C LEU A 128 7.17 -17.43 19.08
N ALA A 129 7.06 -16.41 18.23
CA ALA A 129 7.78 -15.15 18.39
C ALA A 129 7.19 -14.24 19.50
N LEU A 130 6.05 -14.62 20.09
CA LEU A 130 5.43 -13.94 21.22
C LEU A 130 5.91 -14.44 22.59
N TYR A 131 6.79 -15.45 22.61
CA TYR A 131 7.47 -15.99 23.79
C TYR A 131 8.97 -15.69 23.74
#